data_AF-A0A0C2FB36-F1
#
_entry.id   AF-A0A0C2FB36-F1
#
_cell.length_a   1.000
_cell.length_b   1.000
_cell.length_c   1.000
_cell.angle_alpha   90.00
_cell.angle_beta   90.00
_cell.angle_gamma   90.00
#
_symmetry.space_group_name_H-M   'P 1'
#
loop_
_entity.id
_entity.type
_entity.pdbx_description
1 polymer ?
#
loop_
_entity_poly.entity_id
_entity_poly.type
_entity_poly.pdbx_seq_one_letter_code
_entity_poly.pdbx_strand_id
1 'polypeptide(L)'
;MQIHQKADRCDIFMGVDVQKKVLKRKLEKMKATQNGAAAKSAPAPAPAVEDVSSFLSAKTFDGLKGKVNDRLLDSIKKMGFTTMTEIQAKSIEPLVE
;
A
#
# COMPACT_ATOMS: atom_id res chain seq x y z
N MET A 1 -36.60 -59.74 -7.99
CA MET A 1 -35.84 -58.76 -7.19
C MET A 1 -34.37 -58.98 -7.42
N GLN A 2 -33.66 -58.02 -8.02
CA GLN A 2 -32.35 -57.51 -7.59
C GLN A 2 -31.80 -56.59 -8.68
N ILE A 3 -31.54 -55.36 -8.26
CA ILE A 3 -31.03 -54.24 -9.03
C ILE A 3 -29.54 -54.18 -8.68
N HIS A 4 -28.63 -54.16 -9.66
CA HIS A 4 -27.22 -53.82 -9.41
C HIS A 4 -26.70 -52.85 -10.48
N GLN A 5 -26.90 -51.58 -10.14
CA GLN A 5 -26.04 -50.40 -10.30
C GLN A 5 -24.80 -50.52 -11.22
N LYS A 6 -24.88 -49.90 -12.40
CA LYS A 6 -23.71 -49.33 -13.09
C LYS A 6 -23.70 -47.83 -12.80
N ALA A 7 -22.63 -47.33 -12.20
CA ALA A 7 -22.42 -45.90 -12.04
C ALA A 7 -22.19 -45.28 -13.42
N ASP A 8 -23.15 -44.48 -13.88
CA ASP A 8 -23.07 -43.76 -15.13
C ASP A 8 -21.94 -42.74 -15.08
N ARG A 9 -20.99 -42.92 -16.00
CA ARG A 9 -19.75 -42.18 -16.14
C ARG A 9 -19.96 -40.76 -16.73
N CYS A 10 -21.16 -40.20 -16.61
CA CYS A 10 -21.58 -38.97 -17.29
C CYS A 10 -21.53 -37.70 -16.44
N ASP A 11 -21.36 -37.79 -15.11
CA ASP A 11 -21.44 -36.60 -14.25
C ASP A 11 -20.13 -35.82 -14.07
N ILE A 12 -19.01 -36.29 -14.63
CA ILE A 12 -17.70 -35.66 -14.40
C ILE A 12 -17.45 -34.47 -15.36
N PHE A 13 -18.11 -34.41 -16.52
CA PHE A 13 -17.76 -33.42 -17.54
C PHE A 13 -18.51 -32.08 -17.44
N MET A 14 -19.63 -31.98 -16.72
CA MET A 14 -20.39 -30.71 -16.65
C MET A 14 -19.95 -29.74 -15.54
N GLY A 15 -19.18 -30.21 -14.55
CA GLY A 15 -18.75 -29.37 -13.41
C GLY A 15 -17.47 -28.56 -13.63
N VAL A 16 -16.59 -29.01 -14.53
CA VAL A 16 -15.29 -28.39 -14.79
C VAL A 16 -15.43 -27.08 -15.58
N ASP A 17 -16.43 -27.00 -16.46
CA ASP A 17 -16.66 -25.81 -17.30
C ASP A 17 -17.16 -24.60 -16.51
N VAL A 18 -17.95 -24.82 -15.46
CA VAL A 18 -18.46 -23.72 -14.62
C VAL A 18 -17.36 -23.13 -13.77
N GLN A 19 -16.54 -23.97 -13.11
CA GLN A 19 -15.43 -23.47 -12.29
C GLN A 19 -14.36 -22.77 -13.13
N LYS A 20 -14.02 -23.31 -14.31
CA LYS A 20 -13.12 -22.63 -15.27
C LYS A 20 -13.69 -21.30 -15.76
N LYS A 21 -15.01 -21.20 -15.99
CA LYS A 21 -15.68 -19.94 -16.35
C LYS A 21 -15.63 -18.90 -15.22
N VAL A 22 -15.85 -19.31 -13.97
CA VAL A 22 -15.76 -18.40 -12.82
C VAL A 22 -14.33 -17.93 -12.61
N LEU A 23 -13.34 -18.82 -12.72
CA LEU A 23 -11.93 -18.48 -12.59
C LEU A 23 -11.46 -17.55 -13.72
N LYS A 24 -11.90 -17.79 -14.97
CA LYS A 24 -11.60 -16.90 -16.11
C LYS A 24 -12.20 -15.50 -15.92
N ARG A 25 -13.43 -15.39 -15.43
CA ARG A 25 -14.02 -14.09 -15.07
C ARG A 25 -13.26 -13.40 -13.94
N LYS A 26 -12.80 -14.16 -12.92
CA LYS A 26 -12.03 -13.59 -11.80
C LYS A 26 -10.65 -13.10 -12.26
N LEU A 27 -9.99 -13.83 -13.17
CA LEU A 27 -8.71 -13.44 -13.76
C LEU A 27 -8.83 -12.20 -14.65
N GLU A 28 -9.87 -12.13 -15.50
CA GLU A 28 -10.19 -10.93 -16.29
C GLU A 28 -10.47 -9.72 -15.39
N LYS A 29 -11.22 -9.91 -14.30
CA LYS A 29 -11.54 -8.84 -13.33
C LYS A 29 -10.29 -8.34 -12.59
N MET A 30 -9.32 -9.20 -12.30
CA MET A 30 -8.04 -8.80 -11.71
C MET A 30 -7.11 -8.12 -12.74
N LYS A 31 -7.13 -8.56 -14.00
CA LYS A 31 -6.31 -7.96 -15.07
C LYS A 31 -6.79 -6.54 -15.46
N ALA A 32 -8.09 -6.28 -15.37
CA ALA A 32 -8.66 -4.95 -15.57
C ALA A 32 -8.29 -3.95 -14.46
N THR A 33 -7.94 -4.42 -13.25
CA THR A 33 -7.52 -3.56 -12.14
C THR A 33 -6.04 -3.15 -12.23
N GLN A 34 -5.23 -3.81 -13.05
CA GLN A 34 -3.78 -3.55 -13.12
C GLN A 34 -3.38 -2.43 -14.11
N ASN A 35 -4.33 -1.80 -14.80
CA ASN A 35 -4.08 -0.72 -15.78
C ASN A 35 -4.69 0.64 -15.37
N GLY A 36 -5.07 0.82 -14.10
CA GLY A 36 -5.77 2.02 -13.60
C GLY A 36 -5.09 2.74 -12.43
N ALA A 37 -3.83 2.44 -12.13
CA ALA A 37 -3.06 3.14 -11.08
C ALA A 37 -1.76 3.76 -11.62
N ALA A 38 -1.85 4.35 -12.81
CA ALA A 38 -0.99 5.47 -13.18
C ALA A 38 -1.87 6.72 -13.25
N ALA A 39 -2.53 7.04 -12.14
CA ALA A 39 -2.85 8.42 -11.83
C ALA A 39 -1.50 9.11 -11.64
N LYS A 40 -0.87 9.44 -12.77
CA LYS A 40 0.07 10.55 -12.85
C LYS A 40 -0.81 11.76 -12.57
N SER A 41 -1.01 12.06 -11.29
CA SER A 41 -1.38 13.39 -10.86
C SER A 41 -0.37 14.28 -11.57
N ALA A 42 -0.82 15.01 -12.58
CA ALA A 42 -0.04 16.08 -13.14
C ALA A 42 0.54 16.84 -11.95
N PRO A 43 1.86 17.12 -11.89
CA PRO A 43 2.37 17.97 -10.85
C PRO A 43 1.61 19.28 -11.02
N ALA A 44 0.70 19.56 -10.08
CA ALA A 44 0.21 20.90 -9.89
C ALA A 44 1.46 21.79 -9.85
N PRO A 45 1.47 22.95 -10.52
CA PRO A 45 2.63 23.84 -10.48
C PRO A 45 3.01 24.00 -9.02
N ALA A 46 4.22 23.51 -8.68
CA ALA A 46 4.71 23.57 -7.31
C ALA A 46 4.59 25.04 -6.89
N PRO A 47 3.98 25.34 -5.72
CA PRO A 47 3.92 26.70 -5.23
C PRO A 47 5.35 27.25 -5.21
N ALA A 48 5.51 28.52 -5.59
CA ALA A 48 6.79 29.19 -5.52
C ALA A 48 7.43 28.87 -4.16
N VAL A 49 8.64 28.31 -4.21
CA VAL A 49 9.41 27.94 -3.02
C VAL A 49 9.84 29.23 -2.33
N GLU A 50 8.94 29.76 -1.51
CA GLU A 50 9.29 30.70 -0.44
C GLU A 50 10.37 30.04 0.43
N ASP A 51 11.23 30.84 1.08
CA ASP A 51 12.35 30.34 1.88
C ASP A 51 11.84 29.62 3.15
N VAL A 52 11.46 28.34 3.00
CA VAL A 52 10.88 27.52 4.07
C VAL A 52 11.93 27.12 5.12
N SER A 53 13.20 27.39 4.84
CA SER A 53 14.34 27.07 5.72
C SER A 53 14.17 27.63 7.12
N SER A 54 13.49 28.79 7.27
CA SER A 54 13.24 29.41 8.57
C SER A 54 12.26 28.65 9.47
N PHE A 55 11.38 27.82 8.89
CA PHE A 55 10.43 27.00 9.65
C PHE A 55 11.01 25.64 10.06
N LEU A 56 12.13 25.25 9.47
CA LEU A 56 12.84 24.01 9.77
C LEU A 56 13.80 24.23 10.93
N SER A 57 13.84 23.27 11.84
CA SER A 57 14.80 23.27 12.93
C SER A 57 16.18 22.78 12.47
N ALA A 58 17.20 22.91 13.31
CA ALA A 58 18.49 22.25 13.09
C ALA A 58 18.46 20.73 13.39
N LYS A 59 17.37 20.19 13.97
CA LYS A 59 17.28 18.79 14.39
C LYS A 59 16.69 17.90 13.29
N THR A 60 17.30 16.75 13.08
CA THR A 60 16.83 15.73 12.14
C THR A 60 16.12 14.58 12.86
N PHE A 61 15.33 13.81 12.11
CA PHE A 61 14.62 12.64 12.64
C PHE A 61 15.58 11.52 13.12
N ASP A 62 16.84 11.53 12.71
CA ASP A 62 17.83 10.53 13.16
C ASP A 62 18.15 10.66 14.66
N GLY A 63 17.99 11.85 15.26
CA GLY A 63 18.16 12.06 16.71
C GLY A 63 17.13 11.35 17.58
N LEU A 64 16.03 10.89 16.98
CA LEU A 64 14.99 10.10 17.65
C LEU A 64 15.25 8.59 17.58
N LYS A 65 16.32 8.16 16.90
CA LYS A 65 16.67 6.74 16.79
C LYS A 65 16.93 6.14 18.18
N GLY A 66 16.28 5.02 18.47
CA GLY A 66 16.33 4.37 19.79
C GLY A 66 15.28 4.89 20.78
N LYS A 67 14.71 6.08 20.54
CA LYS A 67 13.53 6.59 21.26
C LYS A 67 12.23 6.21 20.53
N VAL A 68 12.24 6.19 19.19
CA VAL A 68 11.11 5.77 18.35
C VAL A 68 11.42 4.51 17.53
N ASN A 69 10.38 3.88 16.99
CA ASN A 69 10.48 2.69 16.14
C ASN A 69 11.12 3.00 14.78
N ASP A 70 12.06 2.16 14.33
CA ASP A 70 12.76 2.31 13.05
C ASP A 70 11.82 2.33 11.82
N ARG A 71 10.69 1.60 11.88
CA ARG A 71 9.69 1.63 10.80
C ARG A 71 9.09 3.02 10.59
N LEU A 72 8.91 3.78 11.67
CA LEU A 72 8.39 5.14 11.61
C LEU A 72 9.41 6.07 10.94
N LEU A 73 10.68 5.97 11.32
CA LEU A 73 11.77 6.75 10.73
C LEU A 73 11.92 6.46 9.23
N ASP A 74 11.80 5.20 8.83
CA ASP A 74 11.81 4.80 7.42
C ASP A 74 10.62 5.36 6.64
N SER A 75 9.42 5.35 7.22
CA SER A 75 8.25 5.99 6.62
C SER A 75 8.42 7.50 6.45
N ILE A 76 9.01 8.20 7.43
CA ILE A 76 9.28 9.65 7.34
C ILE A 76 10.26 9.96 6.21
N LYS A 77 11.32 9.15 6.07
CA LYS A 77 12.28 9.25 4.96
C LYS A 77 11.61 9.00 3.61
N LYS A 78 10.72 8.01 3.52
CA LYS A 78 9.93 7.72 2.31
C LYS A 78 8.97 8.86 1.92
N MET A 79 8.51 9.65 2.88
CA MET A 79 7.73 10.87 2.61
C MET A 79 8.58 12.03 2.11
N GLY A 80 9.91 11.93 2.15
CA GLY A 80 10.83 12.98 1.72
C GLY A 80 11.16 14.02 2.80
N PHE A 81 10.78 13.78 4.06
CA PHE A 81 11.13 14.67 5.16
C PHE A 81 12.52 14.34 5.70
N THR A 82 13.43 15.32 5.65
CA THR A 82 14.80 15.21 6.16
C THR A 82 14.96 15.82 7.55
N THR A 83 14.29 16.95 7.78
CA THR A 83 14.47 17.78 8.98
C THR A 83 13.12 18.03 9.66
N MET A 84 13.12 18.09 10.99
CA MET A 84 11.92 18.43 11.75
C MET A 84 11.60 19.92 11.64
N THR A 85 10.31 20.27 11.71
CA THR A 85 9.90 21.65 11.90
C THR A 85 10.24 22.13 13.31
N GLU A 86 10.32 23.44 13.51
CA GLU A 86 10.67 24.01 14.82
C GLU A 86 9.71 23.56 15.94
N ILE A 87 8.41 23.49 15.64
CA ILE A 87 7.39 23.01 16.60
C ILE A 87 7.58 21.53 16.90
N GLN A 88 7.87 20.69 15.90
CA GLN A 88 8.12 19.26 16.11
C GLN A 88 9.35 19.03 16.99
N ALA A 89 10.43 19.76 16.76
CA ALA A 89 11.65 19.65 17.54
C ALA A 89 11.46 20.02 19.02
N LYS A 90 10.58 21.00 19.32
CA LYS A 90 10.25 21.40 20.70
C LYS A 90 9.28 20.43 21.39
N SER A 91 8.37 19.82 20.63
CA SER A 91 7.28 19.01 21.20
C SER A 91 7.56 17.51 21.22
N ILE A 92 8.27 16.95 20.23
CA ILE A 92 8.47 15.50 20.13
C ILE A 92 9.44 15.02 21.22
N GLU A 93 10.55 15.72 21.44
CA GLU A 93 11.57 15.30 22.40
C GLU A 93 11.04 15.05 23.84
N PRO A 94 10.26 15.97 24.46
CA PRO A 94 9.67 15.73 25.78
C PRO A 94 8.51 14.72 25.80
N LEU A 95 7.97 14.31 24.66
CA LEU A 95 6.88 13.32 24.59
C LEU A 95 7.36 11.88 24.45
N VAL A 96 8.63 11.69 24.05
CA VAL A 96 9.22 10.37 23.80
C VAL A 96 10.27 10.01 24.87
N GLU A 97 10.59 10.94 25.77
CA GLU A 97 11.26 10.65 27.05
C GLU A 97 10.23 10.25 28.13
#